data_AF-A0A7L9C1I0-F1
#
_entry.id   AF-A0A7L9C1I0-F1
#
_cell.length_a   1.000
_cell.length_b   1.000
_cell.length_c   1.000
_cell.angle_alpha   90.00
_cell.angle_beta   90.00
_cell.angle_gamma   90.00
#
_symmetry.space_group_name_H-M   'P 1'
#
loop_
_entity.id
_entity.type
_entity.pdbx_description
1 polymer ?
#
loop_
_entity_poly.entity_id
_entity_poly.type
_entity_poly.pdbx_seq_one_letter_code
_entity_poly.pdbx_strand_id
1 'polypeptide(L)'
;MPLDQLLRLLHPVVPYVTEAVWQELNAVAPCRGLREIADVAATQPDLIAAAWPTVDLALRDESVEREMEVLHNIIRSARDIRASVNDYRGKAKQPSMRTLPAIAIRADAATCKLIETYRAFILPLAGCDTLTAAPDAPKPRGAMGRVMGALQVYAPVADLIDLAEVRKTDEARLAELKKSMARDAGKLASVDFVRNAKPEVVEQARQRMTELGAQIFALEEHLKELGS
;
A
#
# COMPACT_ATOMS: atom_id res chain seq x y z
N MET A 1 -6.85 -12.54 -23.54
CA MET A 1 -6.49 -12.70 -22.12
C MET A 1 -5.25 -11.85 -21.88
N PRO A 2 -5.17 -11.06 -20.79
CA PRO A 2 -4.03 -10.17 -20.52
C PRO A 2 -2.67 -10.88 -20.46
N LEU A 3 -2.64 -12.15 -20.02
CA LEU A 3 -1.42 -12.96 -19.95
C LEU A 3 -0.76 -13.14 -21.33
N ASP A 4 -1.55 -13.30 -22.39
CA ASP A 4 -1.05 -13.46 -23.76
C ASP A 4 -0.20 -12.24 -24.19
N GLN A 5 -0.73 -11.04 -24.00
CA GLN A 5 -0.03 -9.80 -24.33
C GLN A 5 1.19 -9.59 -23.44
N LEU A 6 1.11 -9.93 -22.15
CA LEU A 6 2.24 -9.82 -21.24
C LEU A 6 3.41 -10.70 -21.66
N LEU A 7 3.16 -11.93 -22.09
CA LEU A 7 4.21 -12.84 -22.58
C LEU A 7 4.90 -12.29 -23.82
N ARG A 8 4.13 -11.77 -24.79
CA ARG A 8 4.68 -11.13 -26.00
C ARG A 8 5.57 -9.92 -25.68
N LEU A 9 5.14 -9.07 -24.75
CA LEU A 9 5.93 -7.90 -24.32
C LEU A 9 7.21 -8.30 -23.59
N LEU A 10 7.17 -9.39 -22.81
CA LEU A 10 8.31 -9.84 -22.00
C LEU A 10 9.30 -10.71 -22.80
N HIS A 11 8.89 -11.30 -23.91
CA HIS A 11 9.69 -12.24 -24.71
C HIS A 11 11.08 -11.73 -25.13
N PRO A 12 11.26 -10.46 -25.55
CA PRO A 12 12.59 -9.94 -25.89
C PRO A 12 13.59 -9.93 -24.73
N VAL A 13 13.10 -9.95 -23.49
CA VAL A 13 13.92 -9.90 -22.27
C VAL A 13 14.09 -11.29 -21.67
N VAL A 14 13.04 -12.12 -21.72
CA VAL A 14 13.01 -13.45 -21.06
C VAL A 14 12.50 -14.53 -22.02
N PRO A 15 13.22 -14.83 -23.14
CA PRO A 15 12.68 -15.61 -24.24
C PRO A 15 12.33 -17.06 -23.87
N TYR A 16 13.22 -17.76 -23.15
CA TYR A 16 13.01 -19.18 -22.83
C TYR A 16 11.83 -19.42 -21.87
N VAL A 17 11.69 -18.57 -20.84
CA VAL A 17 10.61 -18.71 -19.85
C VAL A 17 9.27 -18.34 -20.47
N THR A 18 9.22 -17.24 -21.22
CA THR A 18 7.98 -16.81 -21.88
C THR A 18 7.53 -17.80 -22.95
N GLU A 19 8.46 -18.41 -23.69
CA GLU A 19 8.16 -19.49 -24.65
C GLU A 19 7.58 -20.72 -23.94
N ALA A 20 8.20 -21.19 -22.86
CA ALA A 20 7.69 -22.33 -22.11
C ALA A 20 6.26 -22.08 -21.57
N VAL A 21 6.01 -20.89 -21.01
CA VAL A 21 4.67 -20.51 -20.52
C VAL A 21 3.68 -20.36 -21.68
N TRP A 22 4.12 -19.89 -22.85
CA TRP A 22 3.31 -19.79 -24.05
C TRP A 22 2.80 -21.14 -24.55
N GLN A 23 3.67 -22.17 -24.56
CA GLN A 23 3.29 -23.53 -24.95
C GLN A 23 2.24 -24.12 -24.00
N GLU A 24 2.42 -23.95 -22.69
CA GLU A 24 1.42 -24.37 -21.69
C GLU A 24 0.09 -23.61 -21.87
N LEU A 25 0.17 -22.31 -22.13
CA LEU A 25 -1.00 -21.47 -22.39
C LEU A 25 -1.71 -21.88 -23.69
N ASN A 26 -0.98 -22.32 -24.73
CA ASN A 26 -1.53 -22.91 -25.95
C ASN A 26 -2.32 -24.19 -25.66
N ALA A 27 -1.84 -25.05 -24.76
CA ALA A 27 -2.54 -26.27 -24.39
C ALA A 27 -3.85 -26.00 -23.61
N VAL A 28 -3.82 -25.06 -22.66
CA VAL A 28 -4.96 -24.79 -21.77
C VAL A 28 -5.98 -23.82 -22.40
N ALA A 29 -5.52 -22.86 -23.19
CA ALA A 29 -6.34 -21.82 -23.80
C ALA A 29 -5.90 -21.56 -25.25
N PRO A 30 -6.14 -22.50 -26.18
CA PRO A 30 -5.70 -22.39 -27.58
C PRO A 30 -6.33 -21.20 -28.33
N CYS A 31 -7.55 -20.81 -27.94
CA CYS A 31 -8.23 -19.63 -28.44
C CYS A 31 -8.22 -18.54 -27.36
N ARG A 32 -7.39 -17.51 -27.54
CA ARG A 32 -7.23 -16.42 -26.56
C ARG A 32 -6.85 -15.10 -27.23
N GLY A 33 -7.25 -14.01 -26.59
CA GLY A 33 -7.03 -12.63 -27.05
C GLY A 33 -7.89 -11.68 -26.24
N LEU A 34 -7.56 -10.40 -26.17
CA LEU A 34 -8.54 -9.38 -25.76
C LEU A 34 -9.27 -8.97 -27.05
N ARG A 35 -10.61 -9.05 -27.05
CA ARG A 35 -11.57 -8.75 -28.14
C ARG A 35 -10.97 -8.45 -29.53
N GLU A 36 -11.35 -9.23 -30.54
CA GLU A 36 -11.16 -8.92 -31.98
C GLU A 36 -9.77 -8.44 -32.45
N ILE A 37 -8.72 -8.59 -31.64
CA ILE A 37 -7.34 -8.55 -32.13
C ILE A 37 -7.11 -9.87 -32.87
N ALA A 38 -7.56 -9.87 -34.12
CA ALA A 38 -7.22 -10.72 -35.24
C ALA A 38 -7.06 -12.23 -34.95
N ASP A 39 -8.07 -12.95 -35.44
CA ASP A 39 -8.10 -14.39 -35.68
C ASP A 39 -8.20 -15.31 -34.46
N VAL A 40 -9.44 -15.76 -34.26
CA VAL A 40 -9.86 -17.00 -33.56
C VAL A 40 -9.27 -18.27 -34.24
N ALA A 41 -8.29 -18.13 -35.15
CA ALA A 41 -7.57 -19.23 -35.74
C ALA A 41 -6.26 -19.43 -34.97
N ALA A 42 -6.24 -20.43 -34.08
CA ALA A 42 -5.07 -21.02 -33.44
C ALA A 42 -3.92 -20.04 -33.14
N THR A 43 -3.84 -19.61 -31.88
CA THR A 43 -2.70 -18.82 -31.40
C THR A 43 -1.38 -19.42 -31.92
N GLN A 44 -0.51 -18.57 -32.49
CA GLN A 44 0.75 -19.01 -33.12
C GLN A 44 1.46 -20.04 -32.23
N PRO A 45 1.97 -21.15 -32.80
CA PRO A 45 2.57 -22.22 -32.01
C PRO A 45 3.76 -21.69 -31.21
N ASP A 46 4.60 -20.86 -31.81
CA ASP A 46 5.78 -20.29 -31.17
C ASP A 46 5.59 -18.80 -30.84
N LEU A 47 5.98 -18.39 -29.64
CA LEU A 47 5.86 -16.99 -29.18
C LEU A 47 6.77 -16.06 -29.99
N ILE A 48 7.95 -16.53 -30.38
CA ILE A 48 8.89 -15.76 -31.20
C ILE A 48 8.31 -15.30 -32.55
N ALA A 49 7.35 -16.06 -33.10
CA ALA A 49 6.68 -15.76 -34.36
C ALA A 49 5.36 -14.97 -34.15
N ALA A 50 4.96 -14.74 -32.90
CA ALA A 50 3.70 -14.11 -32.57
C ALA A 50 3.74 -12.60 -32.85
N ALA A 51 2.66 -12.06 -33.43
CA ALA A 51 2.54 -10.63 -33.71
C ALA A 51 2.73 -9.75 -32.46
N TRP A 52 3.39 -8.61 -32.61
CA TRP A 52 3.56 -7.68 -31.50
C TRP A 52 2.22 -7.07 -31.05
N PRO A 53 1.96 -6.91 -29.74
CA PRO A 53 0.72 -6.33 -29.25
C PRO A 53 0.56 -4.88 -29.73
N THR A 54 -0.65 -4.53 -30.17
CA THR A 54 -1.03 -3.16 -30.49
C THR A 54 -1.87 -2.55 -29.37
N VAL A 55 -1.73 -1.25 -29.16
CA VAL A 55 -2.51 -0.53 -28.15
C VAL A 55 -3.91 -0.30 -28.68
N ASP A 56 -4.90 -0.82 -27.96
CA ASP A 56 -6.30 -0.49 -28.17
C ASP A 56 -6.76 0.53 -27.13
N LEU A 57 -6.90 1.78 -27.57
CA LEU A 57 -7.34 2.88 -26.70
C LEU A 57 -8.79 2.73 -26.25
N ALA A 58 -9.61 1.92 -26.91
CA ALA A 58 -10.99 1.65 -26.49
C ALA A 58 -11.06 0.79 -25.22
N LEU A 59 -9.98 0.09 -24.86
CA LEU A 59 -9.86 -0.65 -23.60
C LEU A 59 -9.45 0.24 -22.41
N ARG A 60 -9.08 1.51 -22.67
CA ARG A 60 -8.73 2.45 -21.60
C ARG A 60 -10.01 3.03 -21.01
N ASP A 61 -10.21 2.81 -19.72
CA ASP A 61 -11.33 3.34 -18.97
C ASP A 61 -10.84 4.07 -17.72
N GLU A 62 -10.78 5.40 -17.80
CA GLU A 62 -10.34 6.24 -16.69
C GLU A 62 -11.26 6.14 -15.47
N SER A 63 -12.53 5.77 -15.65
CA SER A 63 -13.46 5.60 -14.53
C SER A 63 -13.08 4.36 -13.71
N VAL A 64 -12.83 3.24 -14.38
CA VAL A 64 -12.36 2.00 -13.75
C VAL A 64 -10.98 2.17 -13.12
N GLU A 65 -10.07 2.91 -13.77
CA GLU A 65 -8.75 3.22 -13.19
C GLU A 65 -8.88 3.96 -11.85
N ARG A 66 -9.75 4.98 -11.77
CA ARG A 66 -10.00 5.72 -10.53
C ARG A 66 -10.68 4.87 -9.47
N GLU A 67 -11.65 4.04 -9.85
CA GLU A 67 -12.29 3.09 -8.93
C GLU A 67 -11.27 2.11 -8.34
N MET A 68 -10.39 1.55 -9.17
CA MET A 68 -9.32 0.65 -8.74
C MET A 68 -8.31 1.35 -7.83
N GLU A 69 -8.01 2.63 -8.06
CA GLU A 69 -7.15 3.41 -7.17
C GLU A 69 -7.78 3.55 -5.77
N VAL A 70 -9.08 3.84 -5.69
CA VAL A 70 -9.82 3.90 -4.42
C VAL A 70 -9.78 2.55 -3.71
N LEU A 71 -10.02 1.44 -4.41
CA LEU A 71 -9.96 0.09 -3.83
C LEU A 71 -8.55 -0.25 -3.31
N HIS A 72 -7.49 0.09 -4.06
CA HIS A 72 -6.11 -0.08 -3.61
C HIS A 72 -5.82 0.71 -2.33
N ASN A 73 -6.29 1.96 -2.26
CA ASN A 73 -6.10 2.82 -1.11
C ASN A 73 -6.78 2.27 0.14
N ILE A 74 -7.99 1.70 0.00
CA ILE A 74 -8.71 1.03 1.10
C ILE A 74 -7.93 -0.20 1.59
N ILE A 75 -7.55 -1.09 0.66
CA ILE A 75 -6.82 -2.33 0.98
C ILE A 75 -5.49 -2.00 1.65
N ARG A 76 -4.75 -1.02 1.11
CA ARG A 76 -3.49 -0.56 1.68
C ARG A 76 -3.68 0.00 3.08
N SER A 77 -4.67 0.87 3.28
CA SER A 77 -4.96 1.44 4.60
C SER A 77 -5.27 0.37 5.64
N ALA A 78 -6.09 -0.63 5.30
CA ALA A 78 -6.39 -1.74 6.20
C ALA A 78 -5.15 -2.59 6.51
N ARG A 79 -4.31 -2.89 5.50
CA ARG A 79 -3.05 -3.62 5.69
C ARG A 79 -2.05 -2.85 6.56
N ASP A 80 -1.95 -1.54 6.37
CA ASP A 80 -1.05 -0.67 7.14
C ASP A 80 -1.48 -0.58 8.61
N ILE A 81 -2.79 -0.49 8.87
CA ILE A 81 -3.32 -0.57 10.24
C ILE A 81 -2.99 -1.94 10.85
N ARG A 82 -3.22 -3.04 10.13
CA ARG A 82 -2.88 -4.38 10.61
C ARG A 82 -1.39 -4.56 10.88
N ALA A 83 -0.53 -4.00 10.03
CA ALA A 83 0.91 -4.01 10.24
C ALA A 83 1.30 -3.24 11.50
N SER A 84 0.74 -2.04 11.70
CA SER A 84 0.96 -1.24 12.91
C SER A 84 0.52 -1.98 14.17
N VAL A 85 -0.67 -2.60 14.15
CA VAL A 85 -1.13 -3.45 15.26
C VAL A 85 -0.17 -4.60 15.53
N ASN A 86 0.33 -5.27 14.47
CA ASN A 86 1.30 -6.35 14.60
C ASN A 86 2.65 -5.89 15.15
N ASP A 87 3.09 -4.68 14.84
CA ASP A 87 4.30 -4.09 15.41
C ASP A 87 4.17 -3.91 16.93
N TYR A 88 3.03 -3.40 17.40
CA TYR A 88 2.77 -3.27 18.83
C TYR A 88 2.63 -4.62 19.52
N ARG A 89 1.91 -5.57 18.91
CA ARG A 89 1.82 -6.95 19.42
C ARG A 89 3.18 -7.61 19.50
N GLY A 90 4.04 -7.40 18.49
CA GLY A 90 5.41 -7.90 18.48
C GLY A 90 6.25 -7.35 19.64
N LYS A 91 6.17 -6.03 19.91
CA LYS A 91 6.80 -5.41 21.08
C LYS A 91 6.27 -5.98 22.40
N ALA A 92 4.97 -6.27 22.47
CA ALA A 92 4.32 -6.91 23.61
C ALA A 92 4.49 -8.45 23.66
N LYS A 93 5.29 -9.04 22.77
CA LYS A 93 5.50 -10.50 22.64
C LYS A 93 4.19 -11.30 22.43
N GLN A 94 3.21 -10.69 21.80
CA GLN A 94 1.94 -11.30 21.40
C GLN A 94 2.02 -11.82 19.96
N PRO A 95 1.27 -12.89 19.61
CA PRO A 95 1.28 -13.43 18.25
C PRO A 95 0.70 -12.44 17.24
N SER A 96 1.29 -12.38 16.05
CA SER A 96 0.80 -11.55 14.95
C SER A 96 -0.57 -12.00 14.47
N MET A 97 -1.41 -11.04 14.08
CA MET A 97 -2.71 -11.27 13.49
C MET A 97 -2.65 -11.31 11.97
N ARG A 98 -3.38 -12.28 11.42
CA ARG A 98 -3.57 -12.44 9.97
C ARG A 98 -4.70 -11.55 9.45
N THR A 99 -5.78 -11.40 10.22
CA THR A 99 -6.93 -10.58 9.86
C THR A 99 -7.28 -9.57 10.96
N LEU A 100 -7.86 -8.43 10.57
CA LEU A 100 -8.52 -7.49 11.48
C LEU A 100 -9.99 -7.92 11.65
N PRO A 101 -10.56 -7.93 12.88
CA PRO A 101 -11.94 -8.35 13.08
C PRO A 101 -12.97 -7.49 12.33
N ALA A 102 -12.72 -6.18 12.27
CA ALA A 102 -13.60 -5.23 11.62
C ALA A 102 -12.84 -4.03 11.08
N ILE A 103 -13.30 -3.52 9.94
CA ILE A 103 -12.97 -2.18 9.46
C ILE A 103 -14.24 -1.39 9.15
N ALA A 104 -14.23 -0.11 9.50
CA ALA A 104 -15.26 0.85 9.20
C ALA A 104 -14.71 1.92 8.25
N ILE A 105 -15.41 2.18 7.17
CA ILE A 105 -15.00 3.11 6.13
C ILE A 105 -16.00 4.26 6.06
N ARG A 106 -15.49 5.49 6.16
CA ARG A 106 -16.22 6.71 5.82
C ARG A 106 -15.80 7.17 4.43
N ALA A 107 -16.76 7.30 3.53
CA ALA A 107 -16.53 7.79 2.17
C ALA A 107 -17.85 8.33 1.57
N ASP A 108 -17.81 9.00 0.43
CA ASP A 108 -19.04 9.43 -0.23
C ASP A 108 -19.92 8.26 -0.69
N ALA A 109 -21.18 8.55 -1.04
CA ALA A 109 -22.16 7.53 -1.41
C ALA A 109 -21.73 6.69 -2.62
N ALA A 110 -21.02 7.29 -3.58
CA ALA A 110 -20.50 6.60 -4.74
C ALA A 110 -19.44 5.56 -4.34
N THR A 111 -18.49 5.95 -3.49
CA THR A 111 -17.46 5.05 -2.97
C THR A 111 -18.04 3.96 -2.08
N CYS A 112 -19.05 4.26 -1.24
CA CYS A 112 -19.73 3.22 -0.46
C CYS A 112 -20.36 2.16 -1.36
N LYS A 113 -21.00 2.57 -2.47
CA LYS A 113 -21.56 1.62 -3.45
C LYS A 113 -20.47 0.80 -4.15
N LEU A 114 -19.35 1.42 -4.48
CA LEU A 114 -18.18 0.75 -5.05
C LEU A 114 -17.64 -0.33 -4.09
N ILE A 115 -17.47 0.02 -2.81
CA ILE A 115 -17.01 -0.88 -1.77
C ILE A 115 -17.95 -2.08 -1.62
N GLU A 116 -19.26 -1.86 -1.60
CA GLU A 116 -20.22 -2.96 -1.52
C GLU A 116 -20.17 -3.87 -2.76
N THR A 117 -19.98 -3.28 -3.95
CA THR A 117 -19.85 -4.02 -5.21
C THR A 117 -18.62 -4.94 -5.20
N TYR A 118 -17.50 -4.47 -4.66
CA TYR A 118 -16.23 -5.22 -4.63
C TYR A 118 -15.93 -5.85 -3.26
N ARG A 119 -16.89 -5.89 -2.33
CA ARG A 119 -16.68 -6.31 -0.94
C ARG A 119 -16.02 -7.68 -0.81
N ALA A 120 -16.45 -8.64 -1.63
CA ALA A 120 -15.92 -10.00 -1.66
C ALA A 120 -14.42 -10.05 -2.05
N PHE A 121 -13.93 -9.09 -2.81
CA PHE A 121 -12.51 -8.95 -3.15
C PHE A 121 -11.74 -8.18 -2.07
N ILE A 122 -12.35 -7.15 -1.50
CA ILE A 122 -11.70 -6.30 -0.50
C ILE A 122 -11.39 -7.09 0.78
N LEU A 123 -12.34 -7.87 1.30
CA LEU A 123 -12.17 -8.62 2.56
C LEU A 123 -10.88 -9.46 2.63
N PRO A 124 -10.63 -10.41 1.69
CA PRO A 124 -9.42 -11.22 1.72
C PRO A 124 -8.15 -10.43 1.40
N LEU A 125 -8.24 -9.44 0.50
CA LEU A 125 -7.06 -8.64 0.12
C LEU A 125 -6.64 -7.70 1.25
N ALA A 126 -7.58 -7.03 1.90
CA ALA A 126 -7.32 -6.19 3.08
C ALA A 126 -6.87 -7.04 4.29
N GLY A 127 -7.35 -8.28 4.37
CA GLY A 127 -7.15 -9.13 5.53
C GLY A 127 -8.02 -8.66 6.69
N CYS A 128 -9.33 -8.62 6.48
CA CYS A 128 -10.32 -8.28 7.50
C CYS A 128 -11.55 -9.18 7.41
N ASP A 129 -12.17 -9.46 8.55
CA ASP A 129 -13.31 -10.40 8.62
C ASP A 129 -14.62 -9.69 8.30
N THR A 130 -14.76 -8.44 8.76
CA THR A 130 -15.94 -7.62 8.48
C THR A 130 -15.56 -6.24 7.96
N LEU A 131 -16.36 -5.75 7.03
CA LEU A 131 -16.24 -4.43 6.43
C LEU A 131 -17.61 -3.75 6.46
N THR A 132 -17.65 -2.51 6.95
CA THR A 132 -18.81 -1.61 6.86
C THR A 132 -18.39 -0.29 6.23
N ALA A 133 -19.21 0.24 5.32
CA ALA A 133 -18.97 1.53 4.68
C ALA A 133 -20.23 2.41 4.78
N ALA A 134 -20.08 3.65 5.23
CA ALA A 134 -21.17 4.62 5.26
C ALA A 134 -20.66 6.07 5.18
N PRO A 135 -21.41 7.00 4.55
CA PRO A 135 -21.02 8.42 4.47
C PRO A 135 -20.81 9.10 5.81
N ASP A 136 -21.61 8.72 6.81
CA ASP A 136 -21.57 9.30 8.15
C ASP A 136 -20.98 8.33 9.19
N ALA A 137 -20.22 7.31 8.75
CA ALA A 137 -19.64 6.31 9.66
C ALA A 137 -18.81 7.01 10.75
N PRO A 138 -19.19 6.97 12.05
CA PRO A 138 -18.42 7.61 13.10
C PRO A 138 -17.08 6.89 13.27
N LYS A 139 -16.03 7.63 13.66
CA LYS A 139 -14.78 7.00 14.11
C LYS A 139 -15.10 6.16 15.36
N PRO A 140 -14.88 4.83 15.35
CA PRO A 140 -15.11 4.01 16.53
C PRO A 140 -14.13 4.41 17.65
N ARG A 141 -14.59 4.37 18.90
CA ARG A 141 -13.74 4.70 20.05
C ARG A 141 -12.61 3.67 20.16
N GLY A 142 -11.37 4.15 20.33
CA GLY A 142 -10.20 3.26 20.40
C GLY A 142 -9.88 2.59 19.06
N ALA A 143 -10.22 3.24 17.95
CA ALA A 143 -9.83 2.79 16.62
C ALA A 143 -8.55 3.47 16.14
N MET A 144 -7.73 2.70 15.41
CA MET A 144 -6.69 3.26 14.56
C MET A 144 -7.31 3.64 13.21
N GLY A 145 -6.91 4.79 12.68
CA GLY A 145 -7.44 5.33 11.44
C GLY A 145 -6.35 5.58 10.40
N ARG A 146 -6.79 5.71 9.15
CA ARG A 146 -6.04 6.35 8.06
C ARG A 146 -6.98 7.28 7.32
N VAL A 147 -6.54 8.51 7.10
CA VAL A 147 -7.31 9.55 6.42
C VAL A 147 -6.63 9.88 5.09
N MET A 148 -7.37 9.73 3.99
CA MET A 148 -6.93 9.99 2.62
C MET A 148 -7.96 10.88 1.93
N GLY A 149 -7.84 12.19 2.14
CA GLY A 149 -8.85 13.15 1.65
C GLY A 149 -10.22 12.88 2.26
N ALA A 150 -11.21 12.55 1.41
CA ALA A 150 -12.57 12.22 1.84
C ALA A 150 -12.75 10.76 2.29
N LEU A 151 -11.78 9.88 1.98
CA LEU A 151 -11.80 8.48 2.38
C LEU A 151 -11.14 8.32 3.76
N GLN A 152 -11.83 7.71 4.71
CA GLN A 152 -11.30 7.43 6.04
C GLN A 152 -11.54 5.97 6.37
N VAL A 153 -10.49 5.25 6.74
CA VAL A 153 -10.54 3.82 7.09
C VAL A 153 -10.17 3.67 8.55
N TYR A 154 -11.02 3.00 9.32
CA TYR A 154 -10.86 2.79 10.75
C TYR A 154 -10.89 1.30 11.09
N ALA A 155 -10.04 0.86 12.02
CA ALA A 155 -10.14 -0.45 12.63
C ALA A 155 -10.26 -0.30 14.15
N PRO A 156 -11.30 -0.85 14.78
CA PRO A 156 -11.37 -0.95 16.24
C PRO A 156 -10.24 -1.87 16.74
N VAL A 157 -9.30 -1.32 17.50
CA VAL A 157 -8.11 -2.06 17.97
C VAL A 157 -8.01 -2.11 19.50
N ALA A 158 -8.96 -1.52 20.22
CA ALA A 158 -8.95 -1.45 21.68
C ALA A 158 -8.89 -2.84 22.35
N ASP A 159 -9.51 -3.86 21.75
CA ASP A 159 -9.46 -5.25 22.24
C ASP A 159 -8.23 -6.02 21.74
N LEU A 160 -7.42 -5.40 20.88
CA LEU A 160 -6.29 -6.05 20.20
C LEU A 160 -4.93 -5.63 20.76
N ILE A 161 -4.83 -4.40 21.31
CA ILE A 161 -3.61 -3.79 21.86
C ILE A 161 -3.97 -2.81 22.99
N ASP A 162 -3.06 -2.63 23.94
CA ASP A 162 -3.19 -1.59 24.97
C ASP A 162 -2.83 -0.22 24.39
N LEU A 163 -3.86 0.58 24.08
CA LEU A 163 -3.69 1.91 23.50
C LEU A 163 -2.96 2.90 24.42
N ALA A 164 -3.05 2.73 25.74
CA ALA A 164 -2.35 3.60 26.69
C ALA A 164 -0.85 3.27 26.71
N GLU A 165 -0.50 1.99 26.69
CA GLU A 165 0.89 1.53 26.57
C GLU A 165 1.49 1.97 25.22
N VAL A 166 0.77 1.73 24.12
CA VAL A 166 1.15 2.15 22.76
C VAL A 166 1.50 3.64 22.72
N ARG A 167 0.59 4.48 23.23
CA ARG A 167 0.79 5.92 23.29
C ARG A 167 2.04 6.29 24.09
N LYS A 168 2.21 5.71 25.28
CA LYS A 168 3.37 5.97 26.13
C LYS A 168 4.68 5.59 25.45
N THR A 169 4.72 4.43 24.79
CA THR A 169 5.89 3.97 24.03
C THR A 169 6.23 4.91 22.87
N ASP A 170 5.23 5.35 22.14
CA ASP A 170 5.42 6.22 20.99
C ASP A 170 5.78 7.65 21.39
N GLU A 171 5.22 8.18 22.49
CA GLU A 171 5.63 9.47 23.05
C GLU A 171 7.09 9.44 23.52
N ALA A 172 7.54 8.34 24.15
CA ALA A 172 8.94 8.16 24.53
C ALA A 172 9.87 8.10 23.31
N ARG A 173 9.47 7.36 22.27
CA ARG A 173 10.21 7.28 20.99
C ARG A 173 10.29 8.64 20.30
N LEU A 174 9.18 9.40 20.28
CA LEU A 174 9.14 10.74 19.72
C LEU A 174 10.12 11.67 20.44
N ALA A 175 10.18 11.62 21.77
CA ALA A 175 11.12 12.40 22.55
C ALA A 175 12.58 12.05 22.22
N GLU A 176 12.89 10.76 22.03
CA GLU A 176 14.22 10.30 21.64
C GLU A 176 14.62 10.77 20.22
N LEU A 177 13.70 10.67 19.25
CA LEU A 177 13.91 11.15 17.89
C LEU A 177 14.14 12.67 17.85
N LYS A 178 13.31 13.44 18.58
CA LYS A 178 13.49 14.90 18.71
C LYS A 178 14.83 15.26 19.35
N LYS A 179 15.27 14.53 20.37
CA LYS A 179 16.60 14.72 20.98
C LYS A 179 17.74 14.41 20.01
N SER A 180 17.59 13.37 19.19
CA SER A 180 18.56 13.03 18.14
C SER A 180 18.62 14.10 17.04
N MET A 181 17.46 14.57 16.57
CA MET A 181 17.37 15.66 15.60
C MET A 181 17.99 16.95 16.14
N ALA A 182 17.73 17.31 17.42
CA ALA A 182 18.33 18.48 18.05
C ALA A 182 19.86 18.39 18.15
N ARG A 183 20.40 17.19 18.43
CA ARG A 183 21.85 16.96 18.45
C ARG A 183 22.49 17.17 17.07
N ASP A 184 21.86 16.66 16.01
CA ASP A 184 22.40 16.78 14.65
C ASP A 184 22.19 18.20 14.09
N ALA A 185 21.09 18.87 14.44
CA ALA A 185 20.88 20.30 14.15
C ALA A 185 21.95 21.17 14.82
N GLY A 186 22.30 20.89 16.08
CA GLY A 186 23.38 21.61 16.79
C GLY A 186 24.76 21.43 16.14
N LYS A 187 25.07 20.23 15.61
CA LYS A 187 26.31 19.99 14.86
C LYS A 187 26.33 20.78 13.56
N LEU A 188 25.24 20.77 12.79
CA LEU A 188 25.14 21.47 11.51
C LEU A 188 25.07 23.00 11.66
N ALA A 189 24.63 23.51 12.82
CA ALA A 189 24.67 24.94 13.14
C ALA A 189 26.07 25.44 13.53
N SER A 190 27.00 24.53 13.91
CA SER A 190 28.36 24.91 14.26
C SER A 190 29.20 25.19 13.00
N VAL A 191 29.62 26.45 12.85
CA VAL A 191 30.47 26.90 11.74
C VAL A 191 31.79 26.11 11.68
N ASP A 192 32.35 25.74 12.83
CA ASP A 192 33.57 24.93 12.89
C ASP A 192 33.35 23.50 12.41
N PHE A 193 32.17 22.92 12.66
CA PHE A 193 31.84 21.58 12.15
C PHE A 193 31.65 21.60 10.64
N VAL A 194 30.90 22.57 10.11
CA VAL A 194 30.65 22.68 8.66
C VAL A 194 31.93 23.00 7.89
N ARG A 195 32.84 23.81 8.45
CA ARG A 195 34.10 24.17 7.81
C ARG A 195 35.16 23.07 7.90
N ASN A 196 35.24 22.36 9.02
CA ASN A 196 36.33 21.40 9.27
C ASN A 196 35.95 19.94 8.95
N ALA A 197 34.66 19.60 8.87
CA ALA A 197 34.24 18.24 8.52
C ALA A 197 34.35 17.98 7.01
N LYS A 198 34.56 16.71 6.65
CA LYS A 198 34.54 16.28 5.25
C LYS A 198 33.14 16.53 4.64
N PRO A 199 33.05 16.92 3.35
CA PRO A 199 31.78 17.19 2.68
C PRO A 199 30.77 16.03 2.80
N GLU A 200 31.25 14.78 2.69
CA GLU A 200 30.42 13.58 2.83
C GLU A 200 29.74 13.47 4.21
N VAL A 201 30.43 13.89 5.28
CA VAL A 201 29.90 13.82 6.65
C VAL A 201 28.83 14.88 6.88
N VAL A 202 29.00 16.06 6.28
CA VAL A 202 28.01 17.14 6.32
C VAL A 202 26.76 16.75 5.55
N GLU A 203 26.91 16.16 4.35
CA GLU A 203 25.78 15.67 3.55
C GLU A 203 25.04 14.51 4.23
N GLN A 204 25.75 13.54 4.80
CA GLN A 204 25.12 12.47 5.57
C GLN A 204 24.35 13.01 6.79
N ALA A 205 24.87 14.04 7.47
CA ALA A 205 24.16 14.67 8.58
C ALA A 205 22.87 15.39 8.11
N ARG A 206 22.90 16.06 6.94
CA ARG A 206 21.72 16.69 6.33
C ARG A 206 20.66 15.67 5.89
N GLN A 207 21.09 14.57 5.27
CA GLN A 207 20.21 13.46 4.91
C GLN A 207 19.56 12.86 6.15
N ARG A 208 20.35 12.57 7.19
CA ARG A 208 19.84 12.07 8.46
C ARG A 208 18.85 13.03 9.12
N MET A 209 19.08 14.34 9.07
CA MET A 209 18.10 15.33 9.57
C MET A 209 16.78 15.28 8.81
N THR A 210 16.83 15.10 7.49
CA THR A 210 15.63 14.96 6.66
C THR A 210 14.86 13.69 7.01
N GLU A 211 15.56 12.57 7.15
CA GLU A 211 14.97 11.29 7.55
C GLU A 211 14.36 11.34 8.95
N LEU A 212 15.07 11.90 9.93
CA LEU A 212 14.56 12.08 11.29
C LEU A 212 13.33 13.00 11.30
N GLY A 213 13.34 14.08 10.52
CA GLY A 213 12.21 14.98 10.37
C GLY A 213 10.96 14.26 9.84
N ALA A 214 11.12 13.44 8.80
CA ALA A 214 10.03 12.63 8.24
C ALA A 214 9.49 11.62 9.25
N GLN A 215 10.37 10.94 10.00
CA GLN A 215 9.96 9.99 11.05
C GLN A 215 9.22 10.67 12.20
N ILE A 216 9.69 11.84 12.64
CA ILE A 216 9.04 12.64 13.69
C ILE A 216 7.64 13.05 13.24
N PHE A 217 7.52 13.60 12.02
CA PHE A 217 6.24 14.03 11.47
C PHE A 217 5.23 12.88 11.42
N ALA A 218 5.63 11.73 10.85
CA ALA A 218 4.77 10.56 10.76
C ALA A 218 4.32 10.04 12.14
N LEU A 219 5.22 10.04 13.13
CA LEU A 219 4.90 9.60 14.50
C LEU A 219 3.97 10.60 15.22
N GLU A 220 4.12 11.90 14.97
CA GLU A 220 3.22 12.93 15.51
C GLU A 220 1.81 12.82 14.93
N GLU A 221 1.67 12.57 13.62
CA GLU A 221 0.37 12.32 13.01
C GLU A 221 -0.28 11.06 13.61
N HIS A 222 0.49 9.98 13.77
CA HIS A 222 -0.02 8.76 14.37
C HIS A 222 -0.52 8.97 15.81
N LEU A 223 0.23 9.72 16.63
CA LEU A 223 -0.17 10.04 18.01
C LEU A 223 -1.44 10.90 18.08
N LYS A 224 -1.64 11.82 17.11
CA LYS A 224 -2.90 12.59 16.99
C LYS A 224 -4.07 11.68 16.64
N GLU A 225 -3.87 10.71 15.74
CA GLU A 225 -4.90 9.74 15.38
C GLU A 225 -5.26 8.81 16.55
N LEU A 226 -4.32 8.43 17.40
CA LEU A 226 -4.58 7.60 18.58
C LEU A 226 -5.31 8.35 19.71
N GLY A 227 -5.12 9.67 19.81
CA GLY A 227 -5.69 10.50 20.88
C GLY A 227 -7.11 11.03 20.63
N SER A 228 -7.67 10.80 19.44
CA SER A 228 -9.05 11.19 19.05
C SER A 228 -10.01 10.00 19.07
#